data_AF-A0ABD5V287-F1
#
_entry.id   AF-A0ABD5V287-F1
#
_cell.length_a   1.000
_cell.length_b   1.000
_cell.length_c   1.000
_cell.angle_alpha   90.00
_cell.angle_beta   90.00
_cell.angle_gamma   90.00
#
_symmetry.space_group_name_H-M   'P 1'
#
loop_
_entity.id
_entity.type
_entity.pdbx_description
1 polymer ?
#
loop_
_entity_poly.entity_id
_entity_poly.type
_entity_poly.pdbx_seq_one_letter_code
_entity_poly.pdbx_strand_id
1 'polypeptide(L)'
;MRISISAENVGKSLSREKKINECKGAENRFASKCPSSVSPHAIRKGAITHHRNNGWPAKAVSDRADVSQEVLDKHYDKGTQSEKREQRKEFMNNL
;
A
#
# COMPACT_ATOMS: atom_id res chain seq x y z
N MET A 1 16.53 6.20 -26.60
CA MET A 1 16.48 4.77 -26.25
C MET A 1 15.06 4.46 -25.79
N ARG A 2 14.23 3.86 -26.67
CA ARG A 2 12.84 3.49 -26.35
C ARG A 2 12.89 2.21 -25.53
N ILE A 3 12.42 2.25 -24.29
CA ILE A 3 12.24 1.05 -23.47
C ILE A 3 10.85 0.51 -23.79
N SER A 4 10.80 -0.47 -24.69
CA SER A 4 9.61 -1.25 -24.98
C SER A 4 9.34 -2.17 -23.78
N ILE A 5 8.50 -1.73 -22.84
CA ILE A 5 7.95 -2.62 -21.82
C ILE A 5 6.80 -3.37 -22.50
N SER A 6 7.06 -4.60 -22.96
CA SER A 6 5.98 -5.51 -23.34
C SER A 6 5.11 -5.76 -22.11
N ALA A 7 3.91 -5.20 -22.15
CA ALA A 7 2.84 -5.42 -21.19
C ALA A 7 2.25 -6.82 -21.39
N GLU A 8 3.01 -7.85 -21.04
CA GLU A 8 2.54 -9.23 -21.01
C GLU A 8 2.94 -9.82 -19.66
N ASN A 9 2.19 -9.49 -18.61
CA ASN A 9 2.00 -10.34 -17.41
C ASN A 9 1.02 -9.71 -16.41
N VAL A 10 0.00 -8.99 -16.91
CA VAL A 10 -1.20 -8.74 -16.12
C VAL A 10 -1.96 -10.08 -16.07
N GLY A 11 -1.85 -10.79 -14.94
CA GLY A 11 -2.86 -11.79 -14.56
C GLY A 11 -2.60 -13.27 -14.90
N LYS A 12 -1.37 -13.75 -15.02
CA LYS A 12 -1.13 -15.21 -15.10
C LYS A 12 -1.02 -15.81 -13.69
N SER A 13 -2.13 -16.24 -13.12
CA SER A 13 -2.10 -17.17 -11.99
C SER A 13 -1.41 -18.45 -12.47
N LEU A 14 -0.20 -18.72 -11.98
CA LEU A 14 0.42 -20.03 -12.19
C LEU A 14 -0.42 -21.04 -11.40
N SER A 15 -0.99 -22.03 -12.08
CA SER A 15 -1.71 -23.13 -11.45
C SER A 15 -0.81 -23.76 -10.37
N ARG A 16 -1.40 -24.14 -9.23
CA ARG A 16 -0.69 -24.73 -8.06
C ARG A 16 0.10 -26.00 -8.38
N GLU A 17 0.00 -26.50 -9.62
CA GLU A 17 0.55 -27.76 -10.10
C GLU A 17 1.85 -27.61 -10.92
N LYS A 18 2.36 -26.39 -11.13
CA LYS A 18 3.72 -26.27 -11.69
C LYS A 18 4.72 -26.76 -10.64
N LYS A 19 5.43 -27.85 -10.99
CA LYS A 19 6.45 -28.49 -10.15
C LYS A 19 7.33 -27.43 -9.50
N ILE A 20 7.42 -27.46 -8.18
CA ILE A 20 8.19 -26.51 -7.34
C ILE A 20 9.60 -26.27 -7.91
N ASN A 21 10.22 -27.31 -8.48
CA ASN A 21 11.56 -27.28 -9.08
C ASN A 21 11.71 -26.37 -10.32
N GLU A 22 10.62 -26.05 -11.02
CA GLU A 22 10.62 -25.14 -12.18
C GLU A 22 10.13 -23.72 -11.81
N CYS A 23 9.60 -23.55 -10.59
CA CYS A 23 9.11 -22.28 -10.11
C CYS A 23 10.29 -21.44 -9.63
N LYS A 24 10.74 -20.48 -10.45
CA LYS A 24 11.79 -19.53 -10.04
C LYS A 24 11.47 -18.86 -8.69
N GLY A 25 10.20 -18.56 -8.42
CA GLY A 25 9.77 -17.95 -7.16
C GLY A 25 9.82 -18.87 -5.92
N ALA A 26 10.07 -20.18 -6.08
CA ALA A 26 10.23 -21.11 -4.96
C ALA A 26 11.60 -20.96 -4.26
N GLU A 27 12.59 -20.39 -4.94
CA GLU A 27 13.86 -20.03 -4.32
C GLU A 27 13.73 -18.70 -3.56
N ASN A 28 14.25 -18.65 -2.33
CA ASN A 28 14.11 -17.49 -1.45
C ASN A 28 14.60 -16.18 -2.12
N ARG A 29 15.72 -16.24 -2.85
CA ARG A 29 16.30 -15.09 -3.57
C ARG A 29 15.40 -14.53 -4.68
N PHE A 30 14.44 -15.32 -5.15
CA PHE A 30 13.54 -14.98 -6.24
C PHE A 30 12.06 -14.95 -5.81
N ALA A 31 11.77 -14.99 -4.51
CA ALA A 31 10.40 -14.98 -3.99
C ALA A 31 9.54 -13.81 -4.53
N SER A 32 10.17 -12.66 -4.81
CA SER A 32 9.53 -11.48 -5.43
C SER A 32 8.99 -11.73 -6.84
N LYS A 33 9.41 -12.81 -7.51
CA LYS A 33 8.91 -13.24 -8.83
C LYS A 33 7.66 -14.10 -8.74
N CYS A 34 7.22 -14.46 -7.54
CA CYS A 34 5.96 -15.18 -7.38
C CYS A 34 4.79 -14.28 -7.83
N PRO A 35 3.83 -14.77 -8.65
CA PRO A 35 2.69 -13.96 -9.08
C PRO A 35 1.83 -13.43 -7.92
N SER A 36 1.82 -14.13 -6.78
CA SER A 36 1.13 -13.69 -5.57
C SER A 36 1.98 -12.79 -4.67
N SER A 37 3.24 -12.53 -5.03
CA SER A 37 4.13 -11.66 -4.25
C SER A 37 3.64 -10.23 -4.37
N VAL A 38 3.38 -9.61 -3.21
CA VAL A 38 3.06 -8.20 -3.10
C VAL A 38 4.23 -7.48 -2.44
N SER A 39 4.62 -6.33 -2.99
CA SER A 39 5.67 -5.50 -2.37
C SER A 39 5.26 -5.07 -0.96
N PRO A 40 6.15 -5.18 0.05
CA PRO A 40 5.88 -4.65 1.40
C PRO A 40 5.47 -3.16 1.38
N HIS A 41 6.04 -2.39 0.45
CA HIS A 41 5.67 -0.99 0.28
C HIS A 41 4.21 -0.82 -0.17
N ALA A 42 3.68 -1.69 -1.02
CA ALA A 42 2.27 -1.63 -1.43
C ALA A 42 1.32 -1.91 -0.26
N ILE A 43 1.65 -2.89 0.58
CA ILE A 43 0.90 -3.20 1.80
C ILE A 43 0.92 -2.01 2.77
N ARG A 44 2.11 -1.45 3.03
CA ARG A 44 2.27 -0.26 3.88
C ARG A 44 1.45 0.93 3.37
N LYS A 45 1.49 1.22 2.07
CA LYS A 45 0.67 2.29 1.46
C LYS A 45 -0.81 2.04 1.66
N GLY A 46 -1.28 0.81 1.44
CA GLY A 46 -2.68 0.44 1.66
C GLY A 46 -3.13 0.67 3.10
N ALA A 47 -2.31 0.27 4.07
CA ALA A 47 -2.60 0.47 5.49
C ALA A 47 -2.67 1.95 5.90
N ILE A 48 -1.70 2.78 5.46
CA ILE A 48 -1.69 4.22 5.74
C ILE A 48 -2.96 4.88 5.17
N THR A 49 -3.29 4.61 3.90
CA THR A 49 -4.48 5.14 3.25
C THR A 49 -5.76 4.70 3.97
N HIS A 50 -5.87 3.42 4.37
CA HIS A 50 -7.03 2.91 5.10
C HIS A 50 -7.24 3.65 6.42
N HIS A 51 -6.18 3.85 7.22
CA HIS A 51 -6.28 4.62 8.46
C HIS A 51 -6.73 6.06 8.22
N ARG A 52 -6.17 6.75 7.22
CA ARG A 52 -6.56 8.14 6.89
C ARG A 52 -8.00 8.22 6.40
N ASN A 53 -8.45 7.28 5.57
CA ASN A 53 -9.84 7.23 5.09
C ASN A 53 -10.85 6.96 6.21
N ASN A 54 -10.45 6.22 7.26
CA ASN A 54 -11.26 6.01 8.45
C ASN A 54 -11.16 7.16 9.47
N GLY A 55 -10.62 8.32 9.08
CA GLY A 55 -10.55 9.52 9.92
C GLY A 55 -9.53 9.46 11.06
N TRP A 56 -8.57 8.52 11.03
CA TRP A 56 -7.55 8.47 12.08
C TRP A 56 -6.70 9.74 12.08
N PRO A 57 -6.40 10.34 13.26
CA PRO A 57 -5.58 11.55 13.33
C PRO A 57 -4.22 11.39 12.65
N ALA A 58 -3.79 12.41 11.91
CA ALA A 58 -2.53 12.37 11.14
C ALA A 58 -1.33 12.07 12.04
N LYS A 59 -1.30 12.65 13.24
CA LYS A 59 -0.29 12.37 14.27
C LYS A 59 -0.25 10.90 14.68
N ALA A 60 -1.41 10.28 14.93
CA ALA A 60 -1.45 8.86 15.31
C ALA A 60 -0.97 7.95 14.18
N VAL A 61 -1.33 8.26 12.93
CA VAL A 61 -0.84 7.53 11.76
C VAL A 61 0.66 7.75 11.53
N SER A 62 1.15 8.97 11.75
CA SER A 62 2.56 9.36 11.69
C SER A 62 3.39 8.56 12.68
N ASP A 63 2.98 8.53 13.96
CA ASP A 63 3.65 7.81 15.04
C ASP A 63 3.63 6.29 14.77
N ARG A 64 2.50 5.75 14.27
CA ARG A 64 2.35 4.32 13.95
C ARG A 64 3.19 3.86 12.76
N ALA A 65 3.28 4.70 11.73
CA ALA A 65 3.95 4.34 10.49
C ALA A 65 5.39 4.85 10.43
N ASP A 66 5.87 5.67 11.35
CA ASP A 66 7.18 6.33 11.26
C ASP A 66 7.31 7.10 9.92
N VAL A 67 6.46 8.11 9.78
CA VAL A 67 6.40 8.97 8.59
C VAL A 67 5.91 10.36 9.01
N SER A 68 6.51 11.42 8.48
CA SER A 68 6.12 12.78 8.87
C SER A 68 4.67 13.09 8.46
N GLN A 69 4.00 13.94 9.24
CA GLN A 69 2.65 14.41 8.92
C GLN A 69 2.60 15.12 7.56
N GLU A 70 3.65 15.86 7.20
CA GLU A 70 3.77 16.49 5.87
C GLU A 70 3.73 15.47 4.73
N VAL A 71 4.43 14.34 4.87
CA VAL A 71 4.41 13.25 3.88
C VAL A 71 3.04 12.57 3.84
N LEU A 72 2.37 12.42 4.99
CA LEU A 72 1.00 11.91 5.05
C LEU A 72 0.03 12.80 4.27
N ASP A 73 0.09 14.11 4.52
CA ASP A 73 -0.81 15.08 3.91
C ASP A 73 -0.59 15.19 2.40
N LYS A 74 0.66 15.08 1.95
CA LYS A 74 1.01 15.17 0.53
C LYS A 74 0.63 13.94 -0.28
N HIS A 75 0.81 12.73 0.29
CA HIS A 75 0.75 11.49 -0.50
C HIS A 75 -0.45 10.59 -0.19
N TYR A 76 -1.05 10.75 0.99
CA TYR A 76 -2.06 9.82 1.48
C TYR A 76 -3.37 10.51 1.88
N ASP A 77 -3.34 11.82 2.15
CA ASP A 77 -4.54 12.57 2.48
C ASP A 77 -5.19 13.16 1.23
N LYS A 78 -6.28 12.54 0.78
CA LYS A 78 -7.06 12.97 -0.37
C LYS A 78 -8.32 13.76 -0.01
N GLY A 79 -8.58 13.98 1.28
CA GLY A 79 -9.76 14.73 1.73
C GLY A 79 -9.64 16.22 1.41
N THR A 80 -10.76 16.84 1.07
CA THR A 80 -10.89 18.31 1.02
C THR A 80 -10.66 18.93 2.39
N GLN A 81 -10.32 20.22 2.45
CA GLN A 81 -10.13 20.91 3.73
C GLN A 81 -11.36 20.80 4.65
N SER A 82 -12.57 20.79 4.08
CA SER A 82 -13.83 20.63 4.80
C SER A 82 -13.98 19.24 5.41
N GLU A 83 -13.69 18.18 4.66
CA GLU A 83 -13.74 16.80 5.17
C GLU A 83 -12.71 16.59 6.29
N LYS A 84 -11.49 17.10 6.12
CA LYS A 84 -10.46 17.06 7.17
C LYS A 84 -10.90 17.80 8.44
N ARG A 85 -11.61 18.92 8.30
CA ARG A 85 -12.17 19.68 9.44
C ARG A 85 -13.25 18.90 10.14
N GLU A 86 -14.14 18.25 9.39
CA GLU A 86 -15.22 17.45 9.99
C GLU A 86 -14.67 16.23 10.73
N GLN A 87 -13.69 15.50 10.14
CA GLN A 87 -13.01 14.40 10.82
C GLN A 87 -12.36 14.83 12.13
N ARG A 88 -11.72 16.01 12.17
CA ARG A 88 -11.18 16.57 13.42
C ARG A 88 -12.29 16.85 14.44
N LYS A 89 -13.42 17.40 13.99
CA LYS A 89 -14.57 17.69 14.86
C LYS A 89 -15.19 16.41 15.42
N GLU A 90 -15.40 15.39 14.58
CA GLU A 90 -15.89 14.07 14.99
C GLU A 90 -14.96 13.41 16.01
N PHE A 91 -13.64 13.45 15.78
CA PHE A 91 -12.66 12.94 16.73
C PHE A 91 -12.76 13.65 18.09
N MET A 92 -12.90 14.98 18.11
CA MET A 92 -13.04 15.77 19.34
C MET A 92 -14.36 15.52 20.08
N ASN A 93 -15.44 15.20 19.35
CA ASN A 93 -16.74 14.87 19.95
C ASN A 93 -16.78 13.46 20.57
N ASN A 94 -15.85 12.59 20.17
CA ASN A 94 -15.75 11.19 20.63
C ASN A 94 -14.66 10.98 21.69
N LEU A 95 -14.17 12.08 22.29
CA LEU A 95 -13.23 12.13 23.42
C LEU A 95 -14.02 12.34 24.72
#